data_AF-Q9FAF3-F1
#
_entry.id   AF-Q9FAF3-F1
#
_cell.length_a   1.000
_cell.length_b   1.000
_cell.length_c   1.000
_cell.angle_alpha   90.00
_cell.angle_beta   90.00
_cell.angle_gamma   90.00
#
_symmetry.space_group_name_H-M   'P 1'
#
loop_
_entity.id
_entity.type
_entity.pdbx_description
1 polymer ?
#
loop_
_entity_poly.entity_id
_entity_poly.type
_entity_poly.pdbx_seq_one_letter_code
_entity_poly.pdbx_strand_id
1 'polypeptide(L)'
;KLCELLARKTFRPQPASYMLIGMFSLIDTLLHRGIEEIVQELPLKDEVGQALLGHQNDYYQMLELVKLIESNNWDTCSELGNQLDKEEAYECYLEALEWCHNLMDAK
;
A
#
# COMPACT_ATOMS: atom_id res chain seq x y z
N LYS A 1 -3.42 4.30 -4.27
CA LYS A 1 -4.79 4.60 -3.77
C LYS A 1 -5.29 3.55 -2.78
N LEU A 2 -5.27 2.26 -3.11
CA LEU A 2 -5.78 1.19 -2.23
C LEU A 2 -5.26 1.25 -0.78
N CYS A 3 -3.94 1.36 -0.59
CA CYS A 3 -3.33 1.51 0.75
C CYS A 3 -3.96 2.64 1.58
N GLU A 4 -4.32 3.77 0.97
CA GLU A 4 -4.96 4.91 1.64
C GLU A 4 -6.40 4.58 2.09
N LEU A 5 -7.16 3.90 1.23
CA LEU A 5 -8.55 3.51 1.52
C LEU A 5 -8.61 2.48 2.65
N LEU A 6 -7.72 1.47 2.61
CA LEU A 6 -7.58 0.49 3.67
C LEU A 6 -7.13 1.13 4.99
N ALA A 7 -6.20 2.09 4.95
CA ALA A 7 -5.80 2.85 6.13
C ALA A 7 -6.98 3.59 6.76
N ARG A 8 -7.87 4.19 5.95
CA ARG A 8 -9.10 4.84 6.43
C ARG A 8 -10.05 3.84 7.08
N LYS A 9 -10.31 2.70 6.42
CA LYS A 9 -11.21 1.65 6.92
C LYS A 9 -10.72 0.99 8.20
N THR A 10 -9.40 0.87 8.36
CA THR A 10 -8.75 0.30 9.54
C THR A 10 -8.30 1.35 10.57
N PHE A 11 -8.81 2.59 10.46
CA PHE A 11 -8.58 3.68 11.40
C PHE A 11 -7.10 4.01 11.68
N ARG A 12 -6.22 3.80 10.68
CA ARG A 12 -4.80 4.13 10.80
C ARG A 12 -4.59 5.65 10.73
N PRO A 13 -3.63 6.20 11.51
CA PRO A 13 -3.32 7.63 11.47
C PRO A 13 -2.71 8.02 10.12
N GLN A 14 -2.91 9.26 9.68
CA GLN A 14 -2.30 9.82 8.46
C GLN A 14 -2.50 8.94 7.18
N PRO A 15 -3.74 8.67 6.71
CA PRO A 15 -3.98 7.82 5.54
C PRO A 15 -3.21 8.21 4.27
N ALA A 16 -2.93 9.50 4.07
CA ALA A 16 -2.15 9.99 2.94
C ALA A 16 -0.73 9.38 2.87
N SER A 17 -0.11 9.08 4.02
CA SER A 17 1.20 8.43 4.08
C SER A 17 1.14 7.00 3.51
N TYR A 18 0.01 6.32 3.66
CA TYR A 18 -0.21 5.00 3.06
C TYR A 18 -0.42 5.07 1.55
N MET A 19 -0.92 6.19 1.01
CA MET A 19 -0.91 6.38 -0.45
C MET A 19 0.53 6.40 -0.98
N LEU A 20 1.41 7.12 -0.29
CA LEU A 20 2.82 7.27 -0.68
C LEU A 20 3.55 5.92 -0.65
N ILE A 21 3.41 5.13 0.43
CA ILE A 21 4.06 3.81 0.48
C ILE A 21 3.59 2.91 -0.65
N GLY A 22 2.28 2.91 -0.98
CA GLY A 22 1.75 2.13 -2.09
C GLY A 22 2.39 2.54 -3.43
N MET A 23 2.58 3.84 -3.67
CA MET A 23 3.25 4.34 -4.88
C MET A 23 4.73 3.95 -4.96
N PHE A 24 5.45 4.03 -3.84
CA PHE A 24 6.89 3.72 -3.80
C PHE A 24 7.19 2.22 -3.66
N SER A 25 6.19 1.38 -3.42
CA SER A 25 6.36 -0.07 -3.22
C SER A 25 7.04 -0.82 -4.39
N LEU A 26 7.02 -0.23 -5.60
CA LEU A 26 7.64 -0.79 -6.81
C LEU A 26 8.71 0.15 -7.42
N ILE A 27 9.19 1.13 -6.65
CA ILE A 27 10.09 2.17 -7.16
C ILE A 27 11.44 1.62 -7.61
N ASP A 28 11.96 0.61 -6.91
CA ASP A 28 13.18 -0.12 -7.25
C ASP A 28 13.08 -0.81 -8.61
N THR A 29 11.93 -1.43 -8.86
CA THR A 29 11.60 -2.09 -10.12
C THR A 29 11.50 -1.08 -11.26
N LEU A 30 10.86 0.07 -11.02
CA LEU A 30 10.70 1.14 -12.02
C LEU A 30 12.03 1.83 -12.38
N LEU A 31 12.91 2.02 -11.40
CA LEU A 31 14.19 2.71 -11.59
C LEU A 31 15.34 1.77 -11.96
N HIS A 32 15.15 0.46 -11.90
CA HIS A 32 16.19 -0.56 -12.09
C HIS A 32 17.40 -0.37 -11.17
N ARG A 33 17.14 -0.06 -9.89
CA ARG A 33 18.15 0.22 -8.86
C ARG A 33 17.81 -0.49 -7.55
N GLY A 34 18.79 -0.68 -6.69
CA GLY A 34 18.56 -1.26 -5.37
C GLY A 34 17.70 -0.35 -4.49
N ILE A 35 16.70 -0.91 -3.80
CA ILE A 35 15.79 -0.15 -2.92
C ILE A 35 16.54 0.61 -1.81
N GLU A 36 17.68 0.08 -1.33
CA GLU A 36 18.54 0.73 -0.34
C GLU A 36 19.11 2.07 -0.84
N GLU A 37 19.60 2.11 -2.08
CA GLU A 37 20.12 3.34 -2.68
C GLU A 37 19.02 4.39 -2.82
N ILE A 38 17.83 3.97 -3.26
CA ILE A 38 16.69 4.85 -3.47
C ILE A 38 16.20 5.44 -2.16
N VAL A 39 16.08 4.63 -1.10
CA VAL A 39 15.65 5.10 0.24
C VAL A 39 16.68 6.02 0.88
N GLN A 40 17.97 5.92 0.53
CA GLN A 40 18.99 6.86 0.99
C GLN A 40 18.93 8.21 0.27
N GLU A 41 18.61 8.22 -1.03
CA GLU A 41 18.49 9.44 -1.84
C GLU A 41 17.18 10.18 -1.59
N LEU A 42 16.08 9.44 -1.45
CA LEU A 42 14.82 10.01 -1.02
C LEU A 42 14.92 10.31 0.48
N PRO A 43 14.47 11.47 0.98
CA PRO A 43 14.48 11.79 2.41
C PRO A 43 13.40 11.00 3.19
N LEU A 44 13.25 9.70 2.92
CA LEU A 44 12.27 8.79 3.51
C LEU A 44 12.84 8.10 4.77
N LYS A 45 13.58 8.82 5.61
CA LYS A 45 14.29 8.23 6.77
C LYS A 45 13.38 7.74 7.89
N ASP A 46 12.08 7.94 7.76
CA ASP A 46 11.07 7.57 8.75
C ASP A 46 10.55 6.14 8.51
N GLU A 47 9.48 5.77 9.21
CA GLU A 47 8.85 4.44 9.15
C GLU A 47 8.50 3.99 7.72
N VAL A 48 8.24 4.92 6.81
CA VAL A 48 7.97 4.65 5.39
C VAL A 48 9.19 4.01 4.71
N GLY A 49 10.39 4.59 4.85
CA GLY A 49 11.59 4.00 4.26
C GLY A 49 11.95 2.67 4.89
N GLN A 50 11.76 2.54 6.20
CA GLN A 50 11.94 1.26 6.91
C GLN A 50 11.05 0.16 6.32
N ALA A 51 9.78 0.48 6.02
CA ALA A 51 8.85 -0.46 5.41
C ALA A 51 9.26 -0.88 3.98
N LEU A 52 9.75 0.07 3.17
CA LEU A 52 10.26 -0.22 1.82
C LEU A 52 11.49 -1.13 1.86
N LEU A 53 12.32 -1.03 2.90
CA LEU A 53 13.46 -1.91 3.15
C LEU A 53 13.06 -3.29 3.72
N GLY A 54 11.76 -3.53 3.93
CA GLY A 54 11.23 -4.79 4.46
C GLY A 54 11.24 -4.91 5.98
N HIS A 55 11.51 -3.81 6.71
CA HIS A 55 11.40 -3.82 8.16
C HIS A 55 9.93 -3.86 8.58
N GLN A 56 9.61 -4.78 9.49
CA GLN A 56 8.27 -5.01 9.99
C GLN A 56 7.77 -3.78 10.77
N ASN A 57 6.75 -3.12 10.22
CA ASN A 57 6.01 -2.04 10.86
C ASN A 57 4.60 -1.92 10.26
N ASP A 58 3.88 -0.89 10.65
CA ASP A 58 2.51 -0.63 10.21
C ASP A 58 2.37 -0.52 8.68
N TYR A 59 3.25 0.27 8.05
CA TYR A 59 3.29 0.45 6.60
C TYR A 59 3.62 -0.85 5.87
N TYR A 60 4.56 -1.65 6.39
CA TYR A 60 4.89 -2.96 5.83
C TYR A 60 3.68 -3.90 5.88
N GLN A 61 2.98 -3.96 7.01
CA GLN A 61 1.75 -4.77 7.15
C GLN A 61 0.67 -4.34 6.16
N MET A 62 0.52 -3.03 5.92
CA MET A 62 -0.40 -2.52 4.89
C MET A 62 0.01 -2.99 3.48
N LEU A 63 1.30 -2.94 3.14
CA LEU A 63 1.79 -3.42 1.84
C LEU A 63 1.52 -4.92 1.66
N GLU A 64 1.73 -5.73 2.70
CA GLU A 64 1.42 -7.16 2.65
C GLU A 64 -0.08 -7.42 2.49
N LEU A 65 -0.94 -6.70 3.22
CA LEU A 65 -2.38 -6.79 3.06
C LEU A 65 -2.82 -6.46 1.62
N VAL A 66 -2.26 -5.40 1.03
CA VAL A 66 -2.57 -5.03 -0.35
C VAL A 66 -2.15 -6.11 -1.34
N LYS A 67 -0.95 -6.69 -1.19
CA LYS A 67 -0.50 -7.80 -2.06
C LYS A 67 -1.44 -9.01 -2.00
N LEU A 68 -1.95 -9.33 -0.82
CA LEU A 68 -2.91 -10.42 -0.64
C LEU A 68 -4.26 -10.13 -1.32
N ILE A 69 -4.76 -8.90 -1.18
CA ILE A 69 -5.99 -8.45 -1.86
C ILE A 69 -5.81 -8.52 -3.39
N GLU A 70 -4.72 -7.98 -3.91
CA GLU A 70 -4.43 -7.94 -5.35
C GLU A 70 -4.19 -9.34 -5.95
N SER A 71 -3.66 -10.27 -5.16
CA SER A 71 -3.51 -11.68 -5.55
C SER A 71 -4.75 -12.53 -5.31
N ASN A 72 -5.84 -11.93 -4.81
CA ASN A 72 -7.09 -12.61 -4.50
C ASN A 72 -6.90 -13.74 -3.44
N ASN A 73 -5.89 -13.62 -2.58
CA ASN A 73 -5.53 -14.56 -1.52
C ASN A 73 -6.22 -14.19 -0.19
N TRP A 74 -7.52 -14.44 -0.14
CA TRP A 74 -8.40 -13.99 0.94
C TRP A 74 -8.25 -14.77 2.25
N ASP A 75 -7.81 -16.02 2.19
CA ASP A 75 -7.65 -16.86 3.37
C ASP A 75 -6.62 -16.22 4.33
N THR A 76 -5.51 -15.72 3.78
CA THR A 76 -4.46 -15.02 4.53
C THR A 76 -4.83 -13.57 4.89
N CYS A 77 -5.67 -12.88 4.10
CA CYS A 77 -6.15 -11.54 4.46
C CYS A 77 -6.84 -11.50 5.83
N SER A 78 -7.60 -12.55 6.16
CA SER A 78 -8.34 -12.63 7.43
C SER A 78 -7.44 -12.59 8.66
N GLU A 79 -6.20 -13.09 8.57
CA GLU A 79 -5.25 -13.12 9.68
C GLU A 79 -4.62 -11.75 9.95
N LEU A 80 -4.45 -10.93 8.90
CA LEU A 80 -3.88 -9.57 8.98
C LEU A 80 -4.95 -8.49 9.19
N GLY A 81 -6.19 -8.78 8.78
CA GLY A 81 -7.30 -7.85 8.68
C GLY A 81 -8.46 -8.16 9.62
N ASN A 82 -8.21 -8.49 10.90
CA ASN A 82 -9.29 -8.78 11.89
C ASN A 82 -10.38 -7.68 12.01
N GLN A 83 -10.16 -6.49 11.43
CA GLN A 83 -11.09 -5.35 11.43
C GLN A 83 -11.75 -5.08 10.07
N LEU A 84 -11.41 -5.83 9.02
CA LEU A 84 -11.87 -5.58 7.66
C LEU A 84 -12.42 -6.87 7.08
N ASP A 85 -13.70 -6.89 6.73
CA ASP A 85 -14.26 -8.05 6.03
C ASP A 85 -13.84 -8.07 4.55
N LYS A 86 -14.08 -9.21 3.90
CA LYS A 86 -13.66 -9.43 2.51
C LYS A 86 -14.35 -8.46 1.55
N GLU A 87 -15.64 -8.24 1.76
CA GLU A 87 -16.45 -7.33 0.95
C GLU A 87 -15.90 -5.90 1.02
N GLU A 88 -15.62 -5.39 2.21
CA GLU A 88 -15.06 -4.05 2.43
C GLU A 88 -13.68 -3.87 1.80
N ALA A 89 -12.82 -4.89 1.92
CA ALA A 89 -11.50 -4.89 1.28
C ALA A 89 -11.62 -4.85 -0.25
N TYR A 90 -12.58 -5.60 -0.80
CA TYR A 90 -12.83 -5.64 -2.24
C TYR A 90 -13.44 -4.34 -2.77
N GLU A 91 -14.35 -3.70 -2.01
CA GLU A 91 -14.87 -2.37 -2.33
C GLU A 91 -13.74 -1.34 -2.42
N CYS A 92 -12.81 -1.34 -1.46
CA CYS A 92 -11.64 -0.45 -1.49
C CYS A 92 -10.76 -0.71 -2.72
N TYR A 93 -10.61 -1.97 -3.15
CA TYR A 93 -9.87 -2.33 -4.34
C TYR A 93 -10.55 -1.80 -5.62
N LEU A 94 -11.85 -2.00 -5.77
CA LEU A 94 -12.61 -1.47 -6.90
C LEU A 94 -12.56 0.07 -6.95
N GLU A 95 -12.72 0.75 -5.82
CA GLU A 95 -12.60 2.21 -5.75
C GLU A 95 -11.19 2.69 -6.14
N ALA A 96 -10.14 1.96 -5.74
CA ALA A 96 -8.78 2.29 -6.13
C ALA A 96 -8.54 2.14 -7.64
N LEU A 97 -9.14 1.13 -8.28
CA LEU A 97 -9.10 0.94 -9.73
C LEU A 97 -9.86 2.06 -10.47
N GLU A 98 -11.07 2.39 -10.01
CA GLU A 98 -11.87 3.48 -10.57
C GLU A 98 -11.12 4.82 -10.49
N TRP A 99 -10.51 5.11 -9.34
CA TRP A 99 -9.68 6.30 -9.17
C TRP A 99 -8.53 6.35 -10.18
N CYS A 100 -7.87 5.21 -10.43
CA CYS A 100 -6.77 5.13 -11.39
C CYS A 100 -7.27 5.35 -12.83
N HIS A 101 -8.43 4.77 -13.18
CA HIS A 101 -9.07 4.96 -14.48
C HIS A 101 -9.41 6.43 -14.73
N ASN A 102 -10.06 7.08 -13.76
CA ASN A 102 -10.43 8.50 -13.84
C ASN A 102 -9.21 9.42 -13.97
N LEU A 103 -8.08 9.06 -13.36
CA LEU A 103 -6.83 9.83 -13.49
C LEU A 103 -6.22 9.70 -14.89
N MET A 104 -6.39 8.55 -15.56
CA MET A 104 -5.93 8.33 -16.92
C MET A 104 -6.84 8.98 -17.97
N ASP A 105 -8.14 9.04 -17.71
CA ASP A 105 -9.16 9.61 -18.61
C ASP A 105 -9.31 11.13 -18.50
N ALA A 106 -8.82 11.76 -17.42
CA ALA A 106 -8.80 13.21 -17.25
C ALA A 106 -7.79 13.94 -18.17
N LYS A 107 -7.51 13.37 -19.35
CA LYS A 107 -6.51 13.81 -20.32
C LYS A 107 -7.10 14.69 -21.43
#